data_AF-A0A2V6ARE9-F1
#
_entry.id   AF-A0A2V6ARE9-F1
#
_cell.length_a   1.000
_cell.length_b   1.000
_cell.length_c   1.000
_cell.angle_alpha   90.00
_cell.angle_beta   90.00
_cell.angle_gamma   90.00
#
_symmetry.space_group_name_H-M   'P 1'
#
loop_
_entity.id
_entity.type
_entity.pdbx_description
1 polymer ?
#
loop_
_entity_poly.entity_id
_entity_poly.type
_entity_poly.pdbx_seq_one_letter_code
_entity_poly.pdbx_strand_id
1 'polypeptide(L)'
;FMRARAQQEEEIGRHPDDVTLLAELGLIDAGLGRKGEALSEGQRAMELARSVKDGFTEPFTKIDFAMICSWTGEREIALEQLEALTKAPGSYTYGNLRLSPMWDPLRGDPRFEKIVGSLAPK
;
A
#
# COMPACT_ATOMS: atom_id res chain seq x y z
N PHE A 1 4.49 10.37 -13.79
CA PHE A 1 4.91 9.02 -13.42
C PHE A 1 6.15 8.50 -14.14
N MET A 2 6.26 8.52 -15.49
CA MET A 2 7.45 7.91 -16.15
C MET A 2 8.82 8.48 -15.73
N ARG A 3 8.95 9.80 -15.52
CA ARG A 3 10.20 10.40 -15.01
C ARG A 3 10.51 9.96 -13.57
N ALA A 4 9.49 9.92 -12.73
CA ALA A 4 9.62 9.47 -11.34
C ALA A 4 10.05 7.99 -11.28
N ARG A 5 9.46 7.14 -12.13
CA ARG A 5 9.84 5.72 -12.25
C ARG A 5 11.32 5.55 -12.56
N ALA A 6 11.82 6.26 -13.57
CA ALA A 6 13.23 6.14 -13.98
C ALA A 6 14.20 6.58 -12.87
N GLN A 7 13.86 7.64 -12.12
CA GLN A 7 14.64 8.08 -10.96
C GLN A 7 14.61 7.03 -9.84
N GLN A 8 13.44 6.46 -9.57
CA GLN A 8 13.26 5.44 -8.54
C GLN A 8 14.04 4.15 -8.85
N GLU A 9 14.05 3.71 -10.11
CA GLU A 9 14.83 2.55 -10.55
C GLU A 9 16.35 2.76 -10.38
N GLU A 10 16.84 3.97 -10.62
CA GLU A 10 18.26 4.31 -10.42
C GLU A 10 18.64 4.21 -8.93
N GLU A 11 17.79 4.73 -8.04
CA GLU A 11 18.01 4.66 -6.59
C GLU A 11 17.91 3.22 -6.07
N ILE A 12 16.97 2.42 -6.55
CA ILE A 12 16.89 0.98 -6.21
C ILE A 12 18.14 0.24 -6.70
N GLY A 13 18.73 0.63 -7.83
CA GLY A 13 20.00 0.08 -8.28
C GLY A 13 21.15 0.29 -7.28
N ARG A 14 21.11 1.39 -6.51
CA ARG A 14 22.07 1.70 -5.43
C ARG A 14 21.68 1.05 -4.11
N HIS A 15 20.38 0.95 -3.85
CA HIS A 15 19.80 0.52 -2.58
C HIS A 15 18.72 -0.56 -2.81
N PRO A 16 19.10 -1.77 -3.24
CA PRO A 16 18.15 -2.76 -3.74
C PRO A 16 17.18 -3.29 -2.70
N ASP A 17 17.52 -3.21 -1.42
CA ASP A 17 16.71 -3.72 -0.30
C ASP A 17 16.08 -2.59 0.54
N ASP A 18 16.07 -1.36 0.01
CA ASP A 18 15.35 -0.27 0.64
C ASP A 18 13.83 -0.48 0.48
N VAL A 19 13.16 -0.74 1.60
CA VAL A 19 11.73 -1.06 1.65
C VAL A 19 10.88 0.09 1.12
N THR A 20 11.24 1.33 1.48
CA THR A 20 10.49 2.52 1.07
C THR A 20 10.62 2.73 -0.42
N LEU A 21 11.84 2.60 -0.97
CA LEU A 21 12.04 2.78 -2.40
C LEU A 21 11.25 1.75 -3.22
N LEU A 22 11.21 0.49 -2.78
CA LEU A 22 10.47 -0.58 -3.43
C LEU A 22 8.95 -0.36 -3.36
N ALA A 23 8.42 0.05 -2.21
CA ALA A 23 6.99 0.34 -2.06
C ALA A 23 6.55 1.50 -2.96
N GLU A 24 7.37 2.57 -3.03
CA GLU A 24 7.13 3.72 -3.91
C GLU A 24 7.20 3.34 -5.39
N LEU A 25 8.15 2.50 -5.81
CA LEU A 25 8.21 2.02 -7.20
C LEU A 25 6.93 1.26 -7.55
N GLY A 26 6.46 0.40 -6.65
CA GLY A 26 5.21 -0.34 -6.84
C GLY A 26 3.99 0.57 -7.00
N LEU A 27 3.91 1.67 -6.23
CA LEU A 27 2.84 2.68 -6.37
C LEU A 27 2.93 3.42 -7.71
N ILE A 28 4.14 3.77 -8.15
CA ILE A 28 4.38 4.42 -9.45
C ILE A 28 3.93 3.49 -10.58
N ASP A 29 4.28 2.20 -10.52
CA ASP A 29 3.95 1.22 -11.53
C ASP A 29 2.46 0.88 -11.54
N ALA A 30 1.80 0.85 -10.38
CA ALA A 30 0.35 0.74 -10.29
C ALA A 30 -0.34 1.94 -10.97
N GLY A 31 0.11 3.17 -10.69
CA GLY A 31 -0.41 4.39 -11.31
C GLY A 31 -0.15 4.48 -12.83
N LEU A 32 0.84 3.75 -13.34
CA LEU A 32 1.12 3.61 -14.78
C LEU A 32 0.37 2.45 -15.45
N GLY A 33 -0.40 1.66 -14.68
CA GLY A 33 -1.09 0.46 -15.19
C GLY A 33 -0.16 -0.75 -15.38
N ARG A 34 1.06 -0.72 -14.85
CA ARG A 34 2.07 -1.79 -14.92
C ARG A 34 1.85 -2.78 -13.77
N LYS A 35 0.75 -3.51 -13.87
CA LYS A 35 0.28 -4.38 -12.79
C LYS A 35 1.30 -5.42 -12.32
N GLY A 36 2.00 -6.09 -13.25
CA GLY A 36 2.92 -7.17 -12.90
C GLY A 36 4.09 -6.66 -12.07
N GLU A 37 4.71 -5.57 -12.51
CA GLU A 37 5.81 -4.89 -11.82
C GLU A 37 5.36 -4.36 -10.47
N ALA A 38 4.23 -3.65 -10.44
CA ALA A 38 3.69 -3.06 -9.22
C ALA A 38 3.49 -4.08 -8.09
N LEU A 39 2.89 -5.23 -8.43
CA LEU A 39 2.65 -6.31 -7.46
C LEU A 39 3.97 -6.97 -7.05
N SER A 40 4.89 -7.20 -7.98
CA SER A 40 6.20 -7.79 -7.68
C SER A 40 7.01 -6.94 -6.71
N GLU A 41 7.06 -5.63 -6.93
CA GLU A 41 7.81 -4.68 -6.11
C GLU A 41 7.18 -4.52 -4.73
N GLY A 42 5.86 -4.37 -4.67
CA GLY A 42 5.12 -4.29 -3.41
C GLY A 42 5.23 -5.57 -2.56
N GLN A 43 5.21 -6.75 -3.19
CA GLN A 43 5.41 -8.03 -2.51
C GLN A 43 6.84 -8.12 -1.93
N ARG A 44 7.85 -7.70 -2.69
CA ARG A 44 9.24 -7.67 -2.21
C ARG A 44 9.42 -6.70 -1.05
N ALA A 45 8.81 -5.52 -1.12
CA ALA A 45 8.81 -4.57 -0.01
C ALA A 45 8.19 -5.20 1.25
N MET A 46 7.06 -5.88 1.12
CA MET A 46 6.38 -6.59 2.21
C MET A 46 7.25 -7.69 2.85
N GLU A 47 8.03 -8.42 2.06
CA GLU A 47 8.94 -9.44 2.55
C GLU A 47 10.10 -8.84 3.35
N LEU A 48 10.72 -7.78 2.83
CA LEU A 48 11.83 -7.09 3.47
C LEU A 48 11.40 -6.35 4.74
N ALA A 49 10.22 -5.73 4.74
CA ALA A 49 9.69 -4.98 5.88
C ALA A 49 9.60 -5.82 7.17
N ARG A 50 9.35 -7.13 7.06
CA ARG A 50 9.29 -8.06 8.20
C ARG A 50 10.62 -8.20 8.94
N SER A 51 11.73 -7.93 8.27
CA SER A 51 13.08 -8.00 8.85
C SER A 51 13.49 -6.71 9.56
N VAL A 52 12.79 -5.60 9.28
CA VAL A 52 13.08 -4.29 9.85
C VAL A 52 12.46 -4.20 11.25
N LYS A 53 13.29 -4.02 12.26
CA LYS A 53 12.89 -4.02 13.68
C LYS A 53 12.52 -2.62 14.15
N ASP A 54 11.54 -2.02 13.50
CA ASP A 54 10.89 -0.79 13.97
C ASP A 54 9.37 -0.93 13.94
N GLY A 55 8.67 -0.06 14.67
CA GLY A 55 7.21 -0.13 14.81
C GLY A 55 6.42 0.48 13.65
N PHE A 56 7.08 0.93 12.58
CA PHE A 56 6.51 1.81 11.55
C PHE A 56 6.59 1.19 10.15
N THR A 57 7.74 0.62 9.78
CA THR A 57 8.06 0.16 8.42
C THR A 57 7.06 -0.88 7.92
N GLU A 58 6.78 -1.92 8.71
CA GLU A 58 5.83 -2.96 8.32
C GLU A 58 4.38 -2.42 8.15
N PRO A 59 3.81 -1.64 9.09
CA PRO A 59 2.51 -0.99 8.89
C PRO A 59 2.42 -0.12 7.63
N PHE A 60 3.42 0.75 7.38
CA PHE A 60 3.41 1.61 6.18
C PHE A 60 3.50 0.81 4.90
N THR A 61 4.38 -0.19 4.85
CA THR A 61 4.52 -1.07 3.68
C THR A 61 3.22 -1.84 3.37
N LYS A 62 2.48 -2.27 4.40
CA LYS A 62 1.16 -2.90 4.24
C LYS A 62 0.13 -1.95 3.63
N ILE A 63 0.17 -0.67 4.00
CA ILE A 63 -0.72 0.35 3.45
C ILE A 63 -0.39 0.59 1.97
N ASP A 64 0.89 0.74 1.64
CA ASP A 64 1.33 0.93 0.26
C ASP A 64 0.95 -0.27 -0.60
N PHE A 65 1.15 -1.49 -0.08
CA PHE A 65 0.74 -2.70 -0.78
C PHE A 65 -0.78 -2.80 -0.96
N ALA A 66 -1.58 -2.40 0.03
CA ALA A 66 -3.03 -2.30 -0.11
C ALA A 66 -3.45 -1.31 -1.21
N MET A 67 -2.77 -0.15 -1.31
CA MET A 67 -3.02 0.83 -2.37
C MET A 67 -2.63 0.27 -3.75
N ILE A 68 -1.45 -0.36 -3.87
CA ILE A 68 -1.01 -1.04 -5.09
C ILE A 68 -2.05 -2.05 -5.55
N CYS A 69 -2.53 -2.92 -4.65
CA CYS A 69 -3.55 -3.91 -4.96
C CYS A 69 -4.87 -3.25 -5.41
N SER A 70 -5.29 -2.20 -4.72
CA SER A 70 -6.50 -1.44 -5.08
C SER A 70 -6.40 -0.86 -6.50
N TRP A 71 -5.27 -0.26 -6.85
CA TRP A 71 -5.07 0.43 -8.13
C TRP A 71 -4.86 -0.52 -9.31
N THR A 72 -4.36 -1.72 -9.03
CA THR A 72 -4.15 -2.78 -10.03
C THR A 72 -5.37 -3.71 -10.19
N GLY A 73 -6.46 -3.43 -9.47
CA GLY A 73 -7.70 -4.20 -9.52
C GLY A 73 -7.71 -5.47 -8.66
N GLU A 74 -6.67 -5.71 -7.86
CA GLU A 74 -6.59 -6.79 -6.87
C GLU A 74 -7.39 -6.44 -5.60
N ARG A 75 -8.69 -6.18 -5.78
CA ARG A 75 -9.60 -5.67 -4.75
C ARG A 75 -9.64 -6.55 -3.50
N GLU A 76 -9.74 -7.87 -3.66
CA GLU A 76 -9.82 -8.78 -2.52
C GLU A 76 -8.55 -8.75 -1.67
N ILE A 77 -7.36 -8.71 -2.30
CA ILE A 77 -6.08 -8.60 -1.61
C ILE A 77 -5.99 -7.26 -0.87
N ALA A 78 -6.39 -6.16 -1.52
CA ALA A 78 -6.41 -4.83 -0.89
C ALA A 78 -7.27 -4.82 0.39
N LEU A 79 -8.46 -5.42 0.34
CA LEU A 79 -9.38 -5.49 1.48
C LEU A 79 -8.83 -6.35 2.62
N GLU A 80 -8.19 -7.48 2.31
CA GLU A 80 -7.53 -8.33 3.31
C GLU A 80 -6.41 -7.58 4.05
N GLN A 81 -5.58 -6.82 3.32
CA GLN A 81 -4.53 -6.00 3.94
C GLN A 81 -5.13 -4.92 4.85
N LEU A 82 -6.20 -4.25 4.40
CA LEU A 82 -6.87 -3.23 5.20
C LEU A 82 -7.51 -3.78 6.48
N GLU A 83 -8.13 -4.97 6.43
CA GLU A 83 -8.66 -5.64 7.64
C GLU A 83 -7.56 -6.08 8.61
N ALA A 84 -6.38 -6.46 8.09
CA ALA A 84 -5.24 -6.76 8.95
C ALA A 84 -4.75 -5.50 9.68
N LEU A 85 -4.78 -4.35 9.02
CA LEU A 85 -4.35 -3.07 9.60
C LEU A 85 -5.26 -2.60 10.73
N THR A 86 -6.59 -2.83 10.66
CA THR A 86 -7.50 -2.43 11.75
C THR A 86 -7.24 -3.14 13.07
N LYS A 87 -6.48 -4.25 13.07
CA LYS A 87 -6.10 -4.99 14.28
C LYS A 87 -4.87 -4.39 14.97
N ALA A 88 -4.11 -3.53 14.29
CA ALA A 88 -2.91 -2.89 14.81
C ALA A 88 -3.23 -1.44 15.26
N PRO A 89 -3.01 -1.07 16.54
CA PRO A 89 -3.24 0.30 17.01
C PRO A 89 -2.36 1.32 16.29
N GLY A 90 -2.93 2.47 15.91
CA GLY A 90 -2.17 3.61 15.37
C GLY A 90 -1.68 3.46 13.93
N SER A 91 -2.03 2.37 13.23
CA SER A 91 -1.60 2.10 11.86
C SER A 91 -2.29 3.00 10.84
N TYR A 92 -3.61 3.20 10.94
CA TYR A 92 -4.39 4.05 10.04
C TYR A 92 -5.69 4.52 10.69
N THR A 93 -6.15 5.73 10.34
CA THR A 93 -7.33 6.34 10.97
C THR A 93 -8.57 6.29 10.08
N TYR A 94 -9.75 6.42 10.71
CA TYR A 94 -11.02 6.65 10.00
C TYR A 94 -10.89 7.76 8.95
N GLY A 95 -10.26 8.89 9.31
CA GLY A 95 -10.08 10.03 8.41
C GLY A 95 -9.28 9.66 7.17
N ASN A 96 -8.20 8.89 7.33
CA ASN A 96 -7.38 8.47 6.19
C ASN A 96 -8.18 7.58 5.23
N LEU A 97 -8.90 6.57 5.73
CA LEU A 97 -9.70 5.70 4.85
C LEU A 97 -10.91 6.41 4.28
N ARG A 98 -11.56 7.33 5.03
CA ARG A 98 -12.81 7.98 4.59
C ARG A 98 -12.57 9.11 3.60
N LEU A 99 -11.47 9.86 3.72
CA LEU A 99 -11.25 11.11 3.00
C LEU A 99 -10.19 11.02 1.89
N SER A 100 -9.27 10.06 1.96
CA SER A 100 -8.22 9.97 0.94
C SER A 100 -8.78 9.44 -0.39
N PRO A 101 -8.48 10.10 -1.53
CA PRO A 101 -8.89 9.65 -2.86
C PRO A 101 -8.12 8.40 -3.32
N MET A 102 -7.02 8.05 -2.64
CA MET A 102 -6.25 6.82 -2.94
C MET A 102 -7.11 5.55 -2.85
N TRP A 103 -8.19 5.61 -2.07
CA TRP A 103 -9.13 4.50 -1.85
C TRP A 103 -10.39 4.57 -2.71
N ASP A 104 -10.47 5.52 -3.64
CA ASP A 104 -11.62 5.66 -4.53
C ASP A 104 -11.97 4.37 -5.29
N PRO A 105 -11.01 3.53 -5.73
CA PRO A 105 -11.34 2.25 -6.37
C PRO A 105 -12.05 1.23 -5.45
N LEU A 106 -12.00 1.41 -4.14
CA LEU A 106 -12.70 0.55 -3.16
C LEU A 106 -14.04 1.13 -2.68
N ARG A 107 -14.37 2.37 -3.04
CA ARG A 107 -15.60 3.03 -2.60
C ARG A 107 -16.83 2.28 -3.13
N GLY A 108 -17.83 2.14 -2.26
CA GLY A 108 -19.04 1.39 -2.58
C GLY A 108 -18.91 -0.13 -2.39
N ASP A 109 -17.71 -0.65 -2.10
CA ASP A 109 -17.55 -2.03 -1.65
C ASP A 109 -18.06 -2.18 -0.20
N PRO A 110 -19.03 -3.08 0.09
CA PRO A 110 -19.58 -3.23 1.44
C PRO A 110 -18.54 -3.60 2.50
N ARG A 111 -17.50 -4.37 2.14
CA ARG A 111 -16.42 -4.77 3.05
C ARG A 111 -15.54 -3.56 3.36
N PHE A 112 -15.22 -2.75 2.37
CA PHE A 112 -14.48 -1.50 2.58
C PHE A 112 -15.25 -0.54 3.50
N GLU A 113 -16.53 -0.27 3.21
CA GLU A 113 -17.34 0.64 4.04
C GLU A 113 -17.48 0.13 5.48
N LYS A 114 -17.54 -1.19 5.69
CA LYS A 114 -17.50 -1.80 7.02
C LYS A 114 -16.18 -1.56 7.74
N ILE A 115 -15.04 -1.70 7.05
CA ILE A 115 -13.71 -1.38 7.60
C ILE A 115 -13.66 0.08 8.03
N VAL A 116 -14.09 1.01 7.16
CA VAL A 116 -14.14 2.44 7.48
C VAL A 116 -15.04 2.70 8.69
N GLY A 117 -16.27 2.18 8.69
CA GLY A 117 -17.20 2.34 9.80
C GLY A 117 -16.70 1.78 11.13
N SER A 118 -15.89 0.71 11.11
CA SER A 118 -15.29 0.13 12.31
C SER A 118 -14.29 1.05 13.03
N LEU A 119 -13.70 2.00 12.29
CA LEU A 119 -12.72 2.95 12.81
C LEU A 119 -13.34 4.29 13.22
N ALA A 120 -14.64 4.49 12.96
CA ALA A 120 -15.31 5.77 13.21
C ALA A 120 -15.22 6.18 14.69
N PRO A 121 -15.04 7.48 14.98
CA PRO A 121 -15.13 7.98 16.35
C PRO A 121 -16.45 7.57 17.00
N LYS A 122 -16.39 7.20 18.29
CA LYS A 122 -17.57 6.92 19.10
C LYS A 122 -18.20 8.20 19.64
#